data_AF-A0A6C0DEE9-F1
#
_entry.id   AF-A0A6C0DEE9-F1
#
_cell.length_a   1.000
_cell.length_b   1.000
_cell.length_c   1.000
_cell.angle_alpha   90.00
_cell.angle_beta   90.00
_cell.angle_gamma   90.00
#
_symmetry.space_group_name_H-M   'P 1'
#
loop_
_entity.id
_entity.type
_entity.pdbx_description
1 polymer ?
#
loop_
_entity_poly.entity_id
_entity_poly.type
_entity_poly.pdbx_seq_one_letter_code
_entity_poly.pdbx_strand_id
1 'polypeptide(L)'
;MSIKDLHVYDWKIKKYKEMIIRDGFYIPVLNVLLYATLKDFYLTTIIIQKLYVANYYYHYEHLYDHVPHPYNWVKQFIRFTDTGHLVSFLYYFYPQILPLAHNVHFMITYAYWFAKLFLGMKDADDRNNDPYILAFEKCWTASNHGLVYLIIVYRMLTENECNHYFTRMDFYYTVLWLYAWCIFIYIPWRCFTGDPVYSILANDKPLKTVLIAVVLMNSCAFISNYVGYLLTNC
;
A
#
# COMPACT_ATOMS: atom_id res chain seq x y z
N MET A 1 26.13 -38.70 -14.38
CA MET A 1 26.15 -37.37 -13.73
C MET A 1 27.24 -37.39 -12.68
N SER A 2 28.19 -36.46 -12.71
CA SER A 2 29.30 -36.46 -11.74
C SER A 2 28.88 -35.87 -10.39
N ILE A 3 29.61 -36.18 -9.32
CA ILE A 3 29.40 -35.57 -7.99
C ILE A 3 29.50 -34.04 -8.05
N LYS A 4 30.35 -33.49 -8.93
CA LYS A 4 30.46 -32.04 -9.15
C LYS A 4 29.17 -31.47 -9.75
N ASP A 5 28.53 -32.19 -10.67
CA ASP A 5 27.25 -31.76 -11.26
C ASP A 5 26.15 -31.72 -10.19
N LEU A 6 26.06 -32.75 -9.35
CA LEU A 6 25.10 -32.82 -8.22
C LEU A 6 25.23 -31.60 -7.29
N HIS A 7 26.46 -31.23 -6.89
CA HIS A 7 26.68 -30.06 -6.04
C HIS A 7 26.26 -28.73 -6.70
N VAL A 8 26.48 -28.59 -8.01
CA VAL A 8 26.04 -27.39 -8.75
C VAL A 8 24.52 -27.31 -8.80
N TYR A 9 23.82 -28.43 -8.99
CA TYR A 9 22.36 -28.47 -8.97
C TYR A 9 21.80 -28.13 -7.59
N ASP A 10 22.35 -28.70 -6.51
CA ASP A 10 21.93 -28.40 -5.14
C ASP A 10 22.09 -26.92 -4.80
N TRP A 11 23.22 -26.33 -5.18
CA TRP A 11 23.46 -24.90 -4.96
C TRP A 11 22.47 -24.01 -5.74
N LYS A 12 22.21 -24.33 -7.02
CA LYS A 12 21.21 -23.61 -7.82
C LYS A 12 19.82 -23.72 -7.20
N ILE A 13 19.39 -24.91 -6.82
CA ILE A 13 18.08 -25.15 -6.19
C ILE A 13 17.95 -24.35 -4.89
N LYS A 14 19.00 -24.36 -4.04
CA LYS A 14 19.01 -23.57 -2.80
C LYS A 14 18.85 -22.08 -3.10
N LYS A 15 19.63 -21.55 -4.05
CA LYS A 15 19.53 -20.14 -4.46
C LYS A 15 18.15 -19.78 -5.01
N TYR A 16 17.54 -20.66 -5.81
CA TYR A 16 16.17 -20.45 -6.32
C TYR A 16 15.13 -20.48 -5.20
N LYS A 17 15.24 -21.39 -4.23
CA LYS A 17 14.34 -21.45 -3.07
C LYS A 17 14.44 -20.20 -2.22
N GLU A 18 15.66 -19.75 -1.94
CA GLU A 18 15.92 -18.50 -1.20
C GLU A 18 15.32 -17.31 -1.93
N MET A 19 15.49 -17.22 -3.25
CA MET A 19 14.87 -16.18 -4.08
C MET A 19 13.34 -16.22 -4.01
N ILE A 20 12.70 -17.39 -4.10
CA ILE A 20 11.23 -17.53 -4.02
C ILE A 20 10.68 -16.99 -2.70
N ILE A 21 11.33 -17.33 -1.58
CA ILE A 21 10.90 -16.90 -0.24
C ILE A 21 11.17 -15.40 -0.07
N ARG A 22 12.41 -15.00 -0.32
CA ARG A 22 12.87 -13.63 -0.12
C ARG A 22 12.09 -12.62 -0.96
N ASP A 23 11.80 -12.95 -2.21
CA ASP A 23 11.09 -12.08 -3.15
C ASP A 23 9.56 -12.25 -3.07
N GLY A 24 9.05 -13.14 -2.22
CA GLY A 24 7.61 -13.26 -1.94
C GLY A 24 6.79 -13.93 -3.04
N PHE A 25 7.41 -14.69 -3.95
CA PHE A 25 6.70 -15.37 -5.06
C PHE A 25 5.66 -16.40 -4.59
N TYR A 26 5.74 -16.86 -3.35
CA TYR A 26 4.75 -17.77 -2.75
C TYR A 26 3.46 -17.07 -2.30
N ILE A 27 3.47 -15.73 -2.15
CA ILE A 27 2.36 -14.96 -1.59
C ILE A 27 1.09 -14.99 -2.48
N PRO A 28 1.17 -14.92 -3.82
CA PRO A 28 0.01 -15.15 -4.68
C PRO A 28 -0.65 -16.53 -4.46
N VAL A 29 0.15 -17.59 -4.28
CA VAL A 29 -0.36 -18.94 -4.01
C VAL A 29 -1.05 -18.96 -2.63
N LEU A 30 -0.46 -18.30 -1.64
CA LEU A 30 -1.07 -18.15 -0.33
C LEU A 30 -2.41 -17.40 -0.40
N ASN A 31 -2.54 -16.38 -1.24
CA ASN A 31 -3.82 -15.68 -1.47
C ASN A 31 -4.90 -16.65 -1.96
N VAL A 32 -4.58 -17.54 -2.91
CA VAL A 32 -5.54 -18.54 -3.43
C VAL A 32 -6.00 -19.48 -2.31
N LEU A 33 -5.07 -19.94 -1.46
CA LEU A 33 -5.41 -20.81 -0.32
C LEU A 33 -6.25 -20.08 0.74
N LEU A 34 -5.90 -18.83 1.06
CA LEU A 34 -6.66 -17.99 1.97
C LEU A 34 -8.06 -17.74 1.42
N TYR A 35 -8.20 -17.41 0.14
CA TYR A 35 -9.49 -17.21 -0.50
C TYR A 35 -10.32 -18.49 -0.53
N ALA A 36 -9.70 -19.65 -0.78
CA ALA A 36 -10.38 -20.93 -0.72
C ALA A 36 -11.00 -21.20 0.66
N THR A 37 -10.38 -20.68 1.73
CA THR A 37 -10.81 -20.87 3.12
C THR A 37 -11.81 -19.80 3.57
N LEU A 38 -11.47 -18.52 3.40
CA LEU A 38 -12.24 -17.38 3.91
C LEU A 38 -13.41 -17.00 3.00
N LYS A 39 -13.36 -17.37 1.71
CA LYS A 39 -14.34 -17.00 0.68
C LYS A 39 -14.59 -15.49 0.52
N ASP A 40 -13.70 -14.65 1.07
CA ASP A 40 -13.77 -13.19 0.94
C ASP A 40 -12.51 -12.67 0.23
N PHE A 41 -12.66 -12.33 -1.04
CA PHE A 41 -11.55 -11.86 -1.87
C PHE A 41 -11.00 -10.50 -1.41
N TYR A 42 -11.84 -9.65 -0.82
CA TYR A 42 -11.39 -8.35 -0.32
C TYR A 42 -10.49 -8.55 0.90
N LEU A 43 -10.91 -9.39 1.85
CA LEU A 43 -10.15 -9.67 3.07
C LEU A 43 -8.81 -10.30 2.74
N THR A 44 -8.81 -11.30 1.86
CA THR A 44 -7.59 -12.02 1.51
C THR A 44 -6.62 -11.10 0.77
N THR A 45 -7.13 -10.21 -0.09
CA THR A 45 -6.32 -9.19 -0.77
C THR A 45 -5.65 -8.23 0.22
N ILE A 46 -6.37 -7.70 1.21
CA ILE A 46 -5.77 -6.79 2.21
C ILE A 46 -4.65 -7.51 2.99
N ILE A 47 -4.90 -8.76 3.41
CA ILE A 47 -3.93 -9.57 4.16
C ILE A 47 -2.66 -9.79 3.33
N ILE A 48 -2.79 -10.25 2.08
CA ILE A 48 -1.62 -10.60 1.26
C ILE A 48 -0.81 -9.36 0.85
N GLN A 49 -1.46 -8.22 0.56
CA GLN A 49 -0.77 -6.97 0.27
C GLN A 49 0.16 -6.57 1.41
N LYS A 50 -0.31 -6.72 2.66
CA LYS A 50 0.47 -6.45 3.86
C LYS A 50 1.51 -7.52 4.18
N LEU A 51 1.22 -8.78 3.92
CA LEU A 51 2.19 -9.86 4.07
C LEU A 51 3.40 -9.66 3.14
N TYR A 52 3.18 -9.21 1.90
CA TYR A 52 4.29 -8.93 0.98
C TYR A 52 5.19 -7.82 1.49
N VAL A 53 4.62 -6.71 1.97
CA VAL A 53 5.38 -5.61 2.56
C VAL A 53 6.20 -6.10 3.77
N ALA A 54 5.60 -6.92 4.64
CA ALA A 54 6.29 -7.52 5.78
C ALA A 54 7.46 -8.39 5.34
N ASN A 55 7.23 -9.30 4.38
CA ASN A 55 8.24 -10.19 3.80
C ASN A 55 9.39 -9.40 3.19
N TYR A 56 9.06 -8.37 2.40
CA TYR A 56 10.03 -7.49 1.76
C TYR A 56 10.92 -6.81 2.81
N TYR A 57 10.37 -6.07 3.76
CA TYR A 57 11.20 -5.38 4.75
C TYR A 57 11.93 -6.33 5.70
N TYR A 58 11.39 -7.51 5.99
CA TYR A 58 12.11 -8.51 6.78
C TYR A 58 13.41 -8.95 6.08
N HIS A 59 13.35 -9.23 4.79
CA HIS A 59 14.49 -9.71 4.03
C HIS A 59 15.45 -8.60 3.56
N TYR A 60 14.92 -7.40 3.33
CA TYR A 60 15.63 -6.28 2.72
C TYR A 60 15.92 -5.14 3.67
N GLU A 61 15.78 -5.33 4.99
CA GLU A 61 16.07 -4.29 5.97
C GLU A 61 17.51 -3.75 5.88
N HIS A 62 18.48 -4.62 5.58
CA HIS A 62 19.90 -4.27 5.44
C HIS A 62 20.19 -3.27 4.31
N LEU A 63 19.24 -3.05 3.41
CA LEU A 63 19.35 -2.04 2.36
C LEU A 63 19.04 -0.64 2.88
N TYR A 64 18.41 -0.51 4.04
CA TYR A 64 18.01 0.78 4.58
C TYR A 64 18.92 1.19 5.74
N ASP A 65 19.01 2.50 5.94
CA ASP A 65 19.85 3.15 6.96
C ASP A 65 19.04 4.12 7.83
N HIS A 66 17.71 3.92 7.90
CA HIS A 66 16.78 4.76 8.65
C HIS A 66 16.94 4.62 10.16
N VAL A 67 17.27 3.40 10.59
CA VAL A 67 17.58 3.04 11.99
C VAL A 67 18.79 2.10 12.00
N PRO A 68 19.46 1.91 13.15
CA PRO A 68 20.59 0.99 13.23
C PRO A 68 20.18 -0.44 12.81
N HIS A 69 20.99 -1.08 11.96
CA HIS A 69 20.83 -2.50 11.67
C HIS A 69 20.95 -3.32 12.97
N PRO A 70 20.13 -4.36 13.20
CA PRO A 70 19.19 -4.99 12.26
C PRO A 70 17.74 -4.52 12.41
N TYR A 71 17.48 -3.27 12.79
CA TYR A 71 16.13 -2.80 13.14
C TYR A 71 15.38 -2.13 11.98
N ASN A 72 15.94 -2.07 10.77
CA ASN A 72 15.29 -1.39 9.64
C ASN A 72 13.99 -2.07 9.18
N TRP A 73 13.76 -3.33 9.58
CA TRP A 73 12.49 -4.02 9.35
C TRP A 73 11.31 -3.31 10.01
N VAL A 74 11.54 -2.43 11.00
CA VAL A 74 10.53 -1.58 11.66
C VAL A 74 9.81 -0.67 10.66
N LYS A 75 10.40 -0.37 9.49
CA LYS A 75 9.74 0.36 8.41
C LYS A 75 8.44 -0.29 7.93
N GLN A 76 8.29 -1.61 8.10
CA GLN A 76 7.03 -2.26 7.82
C GLN A 76 5.88 -1.74 8.70
N PHE A 77 6.13 -1.23 9.92
CA PHE A 77 5.06 -0.72 10.79
C PHE A 77 4.46 0.59 10.30
N ILE A 78 5.28 1.53 9.81
CA ILE A 78 4.70 2.71 9.17
C ILE A 78 3.94 2.34 7.89
N ARG A 79 4.39 1.32 7.16
CA ARG A 79 3.66 0.79 6.01
C ARG A 79 2.41 0.00 6.43
N PHE A 80 2.38 -0.64 7.59
CA PHE A 80 1.17 -1.28 8.11
C PHE A 80 0.13 -0.25 8.52
N THR A 81 0.58 0.89 9.04
CA THR A 81 -0.30 2.01 9.35
C THR A 81 -0.69 2.84 8.13
N ASP A 82 -0.28 2.45 6.90
CA ASP A 82 -0.80 3.05 5.66
C ASP A 82 -2.33 3.16 5.76
N THR A 83 -2.81 4.40 5.69
CA THR A 83 -4.18 4.79 6.05
C THR A 83 -5.25 3.94 5.39
N GLY A 84 -5.03 3.52 4.14
CA GLY A 84 -5.97 2.71 3.35
C GLY A 84 -6.18 1.29 3.90
N HIS A 85 -5.12 0.60 4.31
CA HIS A 85 -5.29 -0.79 4.74
C HIS A 85 -5.88 -0.88 6.15
N LEU A 86 -5.51 0.05 7.04
CA LEU A 86 -6.10 0.12 8.37
C LEU A 86 -7.61 0.37 8.28
N VAL A 87 -8.05 1.32 7.46
CA VAL A 87 -9.49 1.56 7.27
C VAL A 87 -10.18 0.38 6.59
N SER A 88 -9.52 -0.30 5.64
CA SER A 88 -10.06 -1.51 5.03
C SER A 88 -10.31 -2.63 6.04
N PHE A 89 -9.40 -2.84 6.99
CA PHE A 89 -9.63 -3.78 8.09
C PHE A 89 -10.74 -3.33 9.02
N LEU A 90 -10.79 -2.04 9.38
CA LEU A 90 -11.84 -1.51 10.24
C LEU A 90 -13.24 -1.66 9.61
N TYR A 91 -13.35 -1.58 8.28
CA TYR A 91 -14.62 -1.74 7.57
C TYR A 91 -15.26 -3.12 7.81
N TYR A 92 -14.47 -4.17 8.02
CA TYR A 92 -15.00 -5.49 8.37
C TYR A 92 -15.73 -5.52 9.72
N PHE A 93 -15.31 -4.67 10.65
CA PHE A 93 -15.91 -4.57 11.98
C PHE A 93 -17.00 -3.49 12.04
N TYR A 94 -16.89 -2.47 11.19
CA TYR A 94 -17.76 -1.30 11.16
C TYR A 94 -18.14 -0.94 9.72
N PRO A 95 -19.11 -1.64 9.08
CA PRO A 95 -19.46 -1.43 7.67
C PRO A 95 -19.81 0.01 7.31
N GLN A 96 -20.34 0.78 8.27
CA GLN A 96 -20.64 2.20 8.11
C GLN A 96 -19.44 3.08 7.75
N ILE A 97 -18.19 2.60 7.89
CA ILE A 97 -16.99 3.35 7.49
C ILE A 97 -16.58 3.08 6.04
N LEU A 98 -17.40 2.37 5.25
CA LEU A 98 -17.19 2.18 3.82
C LEU A 98 -16.85 3.49 3.07
N PRO A 99 -17.51 4.63 3.34
CA PRO A 99 -17.14 5.91 2.72
C PRO A 99 -15.69 6.32 3.01
N LEU A 100 -15.26 6.14 4.25
CA LEU A 100 -13.90 6.44 4.66
C LEU A 100 -12.91 5.52 3.93
N ALA A 101 -13.22 4.22 3.84
CA ALA A 101 -12.41 3.25 3.11
C ALA A 101 -12.29 3.62 1.62
N HIS A 102 -13.43 3.91 0.97
CA HIS A 102 -13.49 4.39 -0.40
C HIS A 102 -12.63 5.65 -0.60
N ASN A 103 -12.88 6.69 0.20
CA ASN A 103 -12.23 7.98 0.02
C ASN A 103 -10.71 7.89 0.22
N VAL A 104 -10.26 7.20 1.26
CA VAL A 104 -8.82 7.03 1.53
C VAL A 104 -8.14 6.25 0.40
N HIS A 105 -8.74 5.15 -0.07
CA HIS A 105 -8.17 4.38 -1.18
C HIS A 105 -8.19 5.16 -2.49
N PHE A 106 -9.29 5.87 -2.81
CA PHE A 106 -9.36 6.77 -3.96
C PHE A 106 -8.19 7.75 -3.95
N MET A 107 -7.95 8.39 -2.81
CA MET A 107 -6.88 9.38 -2.66
C MET A 107 -5.51 8.76 -2.86
N ILE A 108 -5.23 7.63 -2.22
CA ILE A 108 -3.95 6.91 -2.37
C ILE A 108 -3.73 6.53 -3.83
N THR A 109 -4.72 5.90 -4.46
CA THR A 109 -4.68 5.48 -5.87
C THR A 109 -4.43 6.68 -6.77
N TYR A 110 -5.25 7.72 -6.66
CA TYR A 110 -5.19 8.87 -7.55
C TYR A 110 -3.90 9.67 -7.35
N ALA A 111 -3.52 9.97 -6.12
CA ALA A 111 -2.30 10.73 -5.83
C ALA A 111 -1.04 9.99 -6.28
N TYR A 112 -1.01 8.65 -6.09
CA TYR A 112 0.09 7.81 -6.58
C TYR A 112 0.26 7.91 -8.10
N TRP A 113 -0.81 7.62 -8.85
CA TRP A 113 -0.74 7.66 -10.31
C TRP A 113 -0.55 9.08 -10.84
N PHE A 114 -1.09 10.09 -10.17
CA PHE A 114 -0.85 11.49 -10.51
C PHE A 114 0.64 11.84 -10.38
N ALA A 115 1.26 11.53 -9.23
CA ALA A 115 2.68 11.79 -9.02
C ALA A 115 3.58 11.01 -10.01
N LYS A 116 3.24 9.76 -10.28
CA LYS A 116 4.01 8.90 -11.19
C LYS A 116 3.92 9.36 -12.65
N LEU A 117 2.72 9.66 -13.14
CA LEU A 117 2.47 9.98 -14.55
C LEU A 117 2.74 11.45 -14.88
N PHE A 118 2.33 12.39 -14.01
CA PHE A 118 2.40 13.82 -14.31
C PHE A 118 3.63 14.51 -13.71
N LEU A 119 4.14 14.00 -12.58
CA LEU A 119 5.34 14.56 -11.94
C LEU A 119 6.60 13.73 -12.20
N GLY A 120 6.49 12.61 -12.93
CA GLY A 120 7.61 11.71 -13.25
C GLY A 120 8.30 11.15 -12.01
N MET A 121 7.57 11.04 -10.89
CA MET A 121 8.15 10.65 -9.62
C MET A 121 8.37 9.14 -9.54
N LYS A 122 9.52 8.77 -9.00
CA LYS A 122 9.83 7.38 -8.66
C LYS A 122 9.34 7.04 -7.26
N ASP A 123 9.12 5.75 -7.03
CA ASP A 123 8.81 5.22 -5.71
C ASP A 123 10.00 5.47 -4.78
N ALA A 124 9.75 5.84 -3.52
CA ALA A 124 10.82 6.18 -2.57
C ALA A 124 11.75 4.99 -2.28
N ASP A 125 11.27 3.78 -2.53
CA ASP A 125 11.99 2.53 -2.33
C ASP A 125 12.62 1.96 -3.62
N ASP A 126 12.49 2.65 -4.78
CA ASP A 126 13.06 2.22 -6.07
C ASP A 126 14.59 2.42 -6.10
N ARG A 127 15.34 1.36 -5.74
CA ARG A 127 16.81 1.35 -5.77
C ARG A 127 17.32 0.57 -6.99
N ASN A 128 17.88 1.29 -7.97
CA ASN A 128 18.37 0.80 -9.27
C ASN A 128 19.44 -0.34 -9.24
N ASN A 129 19.90 -0.78 -8.08
CA ASN A 129 21.04 -1.70 -7.95
C ASN A 129 20.67 -3.10 -7.45
N ASP A 130 19.39 -3.39 -7.29
CA ASP A 130 18.98 -4.67 -6.75
C ASP A 130 18.79 -5.76 -7.81
N PRO A 131 19.20 -7.01 -7.54
CA PRO A 131 19.06 -8.14 -8.47
C PRO A 131 17.62 -8.66 -8.61
N TYR A 132 16.59 -7.84 -8.36
CA TYR A 132 15.20 -8.25 -8.36
C TYR A 132 14.63 -8.47 -9.75
N ILE A 133 13.59 -9.30 -9.80
CA ILE A 133 12.63 -9.26 -10.91
C ILE A 133 11.78 -8.01 -10.69
N LEU A 134 12.32 -6.86 -11.09
CA LEU A 134 11.72 -5.52 -11.05
C LEU A 134 10.26 -5.50 -11.55
N ALA A 135 9.92 -6.43 -12.46
CA ALA A 135 8.57 -6.60 -12.97
C ALA A 135 7.57 -7.09 -11.89
N PHE A 136 7.98 -8.02 -11.01
CA PHE A 136 7.10 -8.54 -9.96
C PHE A 136 6.80 -7.47 -8.91
N GLU A 137 7.83 -6.77 -8.44
CA GLU A 137 7.68 -5.65 -7.51
C GLU A 137 6.81 -4.54 -8.11
N LYS A 138 7.05 -4.12 -9.36
CA LYS A 138 6.22 -3.12 -10.04
C LYS A 138 4.77 -3.55 -10.15
N CYS A 139 4.53 -4.84 -10.46
CA CYS A 139 3.18 -5.40 -10.50
C CYS A 139 2.52 -5.35 -9.12
N TRP A 140 3.26 -5.72 -8.07
CA TRP A 140 2.76 -5.68 -6.71
C TRP A 140 2.45 -4.26 -6.24
N THR A 141 3.34 -3.31 -6.48
CA THR A 141 3.14 -1.89 -6.18
C THR A 141 1.94 -1.33 -6.92
N ALA A 142 1.76 -1.65 -8.21
CA ALA A 142 0.57 -1.25 -8.96
C ALA A 142 -0.72 -1.88 -8.37
N SER A 143 -0.65 -3.14 -7.97
CA SER A 143 -1.74 -3.84 -7.30
C SER A 143 -2.11 -3.19 -5.97
N ASN A 144 -1.14 -2.88 -5.11
CA ASN A 144 -1.35 -2.21 -3.82
C ASN A 144 -2.06 -0.86 -3.96
N HIS A 145 -1.77 -0.12 -5.03
CA HIS A 145 -2.37 1.20 -5.29
C HIS A 145 -3.64 1.15 -6.15
N GLY A 146 -4.06 0.00 -6.66
CA GLY A 146 -5.19 -0.08 -7.60
C GLY A 146 -6.21 -1.15 -7.24
N LEU A 147 -5.75 -2.37 -6.97
CA LEU A 147 -6.62 -3.52 -6.78
C LEU A 147 -7.57 -3.36 -5.59
N VAL A 148 -7.08 -2.86 -4.45
CA VAL A 148 -7.90 -2.68 -3.25
C VAL A 148 -9.04 -1.68 -3.51
N TYR A 149 -8.74 -0.56 -4.17
CA TYR A 149 -9.74 0.42 -4.55
C TYR A 149 -10.77 -0.16 -5.54
N LEU A 150 -10.32 -0.92 -6.55
CA LEU A 150 -11.22 -1.58 -7.50
C LEU A 150 -12.20 -2.53 -6.81
N ILE A 151 -11.74 -3.29 -5.80
CA ILE A 151 -12.61 -4.19 -5.04
C ILE A 151 -13.64 -3.41 -4.21
N ILE A 152 -13.25 -2.28 -3.60
CA ILE A 152 -14.18 -1.40 -2.86
C ILE A 152 -15.26 -0.85 -3.80
N VAL A 153 -14.88 -0.32 -4.96
CA VAL A 153 -15.84 0.18 -5.96
C VAL A 153 -16.76 -0.94 -6.44
N TYR A 154 -16.22 -2.13 -6.71
CA TYR A 154 -17.02 -3.29 -7.08
C TYR A 154 -18.07 -3.62 -6.00
N ARG A 155 -17.66 -3.67 -4.73
CA ARG A 155 -18.59 -3.90 -3.60
C ARG A 155 -19.67 -2.84 -3.54
N MET A 156 -19.32 -1.55 -3.63
CA MET A 156 -20.29 -0.45 -3.64
C MET A 156 -21.32 -0.56 -4.77
N LEU A 157 -20.93 -1.13 -5.92
CA LEU A 157 -21.82 -1.31 -7.07
C LEU A 157 -22.70 -2.57 -7.00
N THR A 158 -22.30 -3.57 -6.20
CA THR A 158 -23.01 -4.86 -6.12
C THR A 158 -23.78 -5.09 -4.83
N GLU A 159 -23.36 -4.46 -3.74
CA GLU A 159 -24.05 -4.49 -2.45
C GLU A 159 -25.22 -3.49 -2.55
N ASN A 160 -26.41 -4.01 -2.90
CA ASN A 160 -27.66 -3.28 -3.23
C ASN A 160 -28.28 -2.46 -2.07
N GLU A 161 -27.53 -2.16 -1.04
CA GLU A 161 -28.03 -1.36 0.05
C GLU A 161 -27.87 0.12 -0.33
N CYS A 162 -29.00 0.78 -0.67
CA CYS A 162 -29.09 2.23 -0.87
C CYS A 162 -28.79 2.92 0.46
N ASN A 163 -27.52 2.95 0.78
CA ASN A 163 -27.01 3.55 1.97
C ASN A 163 -26.48 4.91 1.54
N HIS A 164 -27.18 5.98 1.95
CA HIS A 164 -26.74 7.37 1.77
C HIS A 164 -25.49 7.67 2.63
N TYR A 165 -24.46 6.83 2.53
CA TYR A 165 -23.28 6.85 3.38
C TYR A 165 -22.33 7.99 3.01
N PHE A 166 -22.46 8.64 1.86
CA PHE A 166 -21.54 9.71 1.46
C PHE A 166 -22.14 11.08 1.78
N THR A 167 -22.10 11.44 3.05
CA THR A 167 -22.58 12.75 3.53
C THR A 167 -21.42 13.73 3.70
N ARG A 168 -21.73 14.94 4.19
CA ARG A 168 -20.71 15.92 4.61
C ARG A 168 -19.89 15.43 5.81
N MET A 169 -20.48 14.61 6.68
CA MET A 169 -19.79 14.06 7.85
C MET A 169 -18.67 13.10 7.44
N ASP A 170 -18.91 12.28 6.41
CA ASP A 170 -17.95 11.31 5.89
C ASP A 170 -16.74 11.99 5.23
N PHE A 171 -16.98 13.12 4.56
CA PHE A 171 -15.91 14.01 4.12
C PHE A 171 -15.08 14.53 5.31
N TYR A 172 -15.71 15.03 6.38
CA TYR A 172 -14.97 15.50 7.55
C TYR A 172 -14.20 14.38 8.26
N TYR A 173 -14.76 13.18 8.35
CA TYR A 173 -14.03 12.01 8.86
C TYR A 173 -12.84 11.64 7.99
N THR A 174 -12.98 11.73 6.66
CA THR A 174 -11.86 11.52 5.72
C THR A 174 -10.74 12.51 5.98
N VAL A 175 -11.06 13.80 6.09
CA VAL A 175 -10.09 14.86 6.38
C VAL A 175 -9.42 14.60 7.73
N LEU A 176 -10.20 14.35 8.79
CA LEU A 176 -9.69 14.07 10.12
C LEU A 176 -8.75 12.85 10.14
N TRP A 177 -9.12 11.77 9.44
CA TRP A 177 -8.32 10.55 9.35
C TRP A 177 -6.93 10.81 8.75
N LEU A 178 -6.86 11.58 7.67
CA LEU A 178 -5.60 11.92 7.00
C LEU A 178 -4.71 12.79 7.90
N TYR A 179 -5.28 13.79 8.54
CA TYR A 179 -4.53 14.67 9.45
C TYR A 179 -4.12 13.94 10.73
N ALA A 180 -4.95 13.05 11.26
CA ALA A 180 -4.59 12.21 12.41
C ALA A 180 -3.40 11.31 12.08
N TRP A 181 -3.41 10.64 10.92
CA TRP A 181 -2.25 9.85 10.48
C TRP A 181 -1.00 10.72 10.29
N CYS A 182 -1.16 11.89 9.67
CA CYS A 182 -0.06 12.83 9.47
C CYS A 182 0.58 13.23 10.81
N ILE A 183 -0.23 13.64 11.79
CA ILE A 183 0.22 14.17 13.08
C ILE A 183 0.76 13.06 13.99
N PHE A 184 0.04 11.94 14.12
CA PHE A 184 0.35 10.93 15.13
C PHE A 184 1.28 9.82 14.63
N ILE A 185 1.47 9.68 13.32
CA ILE A 185 2.27 8.59 12.74
C ILE A 185 3.40 9.17 11.87
N TYR A 186 3.06 9.95 10.85
CA TYR A 186 4.06 10.42 9.88
C TYR A 186 5.06 11.41 10.47
N ILE A 187 4.59 12.46 11.16
CA ILE A 187 5.48 13.46 11.75
C ILE A 187 6.46 12.81 12.74
N PRO A 188 6.00 12.00 13.72
CA PRO A 188 6.92 11.26 14.60
C PRO A 188 7.93 10.43 13.82
N TRP A 189 7.48 9.61 12.87
CA TRP A 189 8.38 8.78 12.04
C TRP A 189 9.44 9.62 11.32
N ARG A 190 9.02 10.71 10.68
CA ARG A 190 9.89 11.62 9.95
C ARG A 190 10.94 12.25 10.86
N CYS A 191 10.54 12.67 12.07
CA CYS A 191 11.43 13.25 13.07
C CYS A 191 12.45 12.24 13.62
N PHE A 192 12.05 10.98 13.81
CA PHE A 192 12.94 9.95 14.37
C PHE A 192 13.89 9.34 13.34
N THR A 193 13.43 9.12 12.10
CA THR A 193 14.16 8.33 11.09
C THR A 193 14.76 9.17 9.97
N GLY A 194 14.24 10.38 9.73
CA GLY A 194 14.59 11.14 8.54
C GLY A 194 14.14 10.51 7.22
N ASP A 195 13.29 9.47 7.24
CA ASP A 195 12.69 8.84 6.05
C ASP A 195 11.42 9.59 5.64
N PRO A 196 11.28 10.05 4.38
CA PRO A 196 10.11 10.82 3.97
C PRO A 196 8.92 9.92 3.66
N VAL A 197 9.11 8.59 3.60
CA VAL A 197 8.11 7.55 3.26
C VAL A 197 7.59 7.64 1.81
N TYR A 198 7.28 8.86 1.38
CA TYR A 198 6.82 9.27 0.07
C TYR A 198 7.85 10.19 -0.56
N SER A 199 8.23 9.91 -1.80
CA SER A 199 9.24 10.70 -2.53
C SER A 199 8.85 12.15 -2.75
N ILE A 200 7.55 12.48 -2.66
CA ILE A 200 7.02 13.85 -2.81
C ILE A 200 7.30 14.74 -1.61
N LEU A 201 7.63 14.13 -0.47
CA LEU A 201 7.97 14.80 0.79
C LEU A 201 9.48 14.72 1.11
N ALA A 202 10.30 14.29 0.14
CA ALA A 202 11.74 14.19 0.33
C ALA A 202 12.40 15.58 0.47
N ASN A 203 13.53 15.65 1.21
CA ASN A 203 14.21 16.91 1.53
C ASN A 203 14.74 17.66 0.30
N ASP A 204 14.98 16.95 -0.80
CA ASP A 204 15.44 17.51 -2.07
C ASP A 204 14.29 18.10 -2.91
N LYS A 205 13.02 17.93 -2.48
CA LYS A 205 11.87 18.44 -3.22
C LYS A 205 11.62 19.92 -2.93
N PRO A 206 11.39 20.75 -3.97
CA PRO A 206 10.98 22.13 -3.78
C PRO A 206 9.69 22.23 -2.96
N LEU A 207 9.60 23.23 -2.08
CA LEU A 207 8.40 23.50 -1.28
C LEU A 207 7.13 23.59 -2.13
N LYS A 208 7.23 24.15 -3.35
CA LYS A 208 6.12 24.20 -4.32
C LYS A 208 5.54 22.81 -4.61
N THR A 209 6.39 21.79 -4.79
CA THR A 209 5.96 20.42 -5.06
C THR A 209 5.19 19.84 -3.89
N VAL A 210 5.66 20.10 -2.66
CA VAL A 210 4.98 19.69 -1.42
C VAL A 210 3.62 20.37 -1.30
N LEU A 211 3.54 21.68 -1.57
CA LEU A 211 2.27 22.42 -1.54
C LEU A 211 1.27 21.90 -2.58
N ILE A 212 1.72 21.58 -3.79
CA ILE A 212 0.90 20.93 -4.82
C ILE A 212 0.34 19.61 -4.31
N ALA A 213 1.17 18.78 -3.66
CA ALA A 213 0.74 17.52 -3.08
C ALA A 213 -0.35 17.71 -2.02
N VAL A 214 -0.18 18.69 -1.12
CA VAL A 214 -1.16 19.00 -0.08
C VAL A 214 -2.50 19.44 -0.68
N VAL A 215 -2.47 20.35 -1.66
CA VAL A 215 -3.68 20.78 -2.38
C VAL A 215 -4.34 19.59 -3.07
N LEU A 216 -3.56 18.79 -3.80
CA LEU A 216 -4.03 17.59 -4.49
C LEU A 216 -4.75 16.64 -3.53
N MET A 217 -4.12 16.30 -2.39
CA MET A 217 -4.71 15.39 -1.41
C MET A 217 -6.04 15.92 -0.87
N ASN A 218 -6.12 17.20 -0.52
CA ASN A 218 -7.37 17.80 -0.04
C ASN A 218 -8.45 17.86 -1.13
N SER A 219 -8.09 18.16 -2.37
CA SER A 219 -9.01 18.09 -3.51
C SER A 219 -9.50 16.67 -3.74
N CYS A 220 -8.63 15.65 -3.65
CA CYS A 220 -9.02 14.25 -3.79
C CYS A 220 -9.95 13.80 -2.66
N ALA A 221 -9.80 14.29 -1.43
CA ALA A 221 -10.75 14.00 -0.34
C ALA A 221 -12.16 14.49 -0.68
N PHE A 222 -12.29 15.69 -1.23
CA PHE A 222 -13.57 16.23 -1.67
C PHE A 222 -14.14 15.47 -2.87
N ILE A 223 -13.32 15.28 -3.92
CA ILE A 223 -13.73 14.60 -5.16
C ILE A 223 -14.15 13.15 -4.87
N SER A 224 -13.39 12.42 -4.06
CA SER A 224 -13.70 11.03 -3.72
C SER A 224 -15.05 10.90 -3.01
N ASN A 225 -15.36 11.79 -2.05
CA ASN A 225 -16.64 11.76 -1.37
C ASN A 225 -17.81 12.02 -2.33
N TYR A 226 -17.63 12.95 -3.27
CA TYR A 226 -18.64 13.25 -4.30
C TYR A 226 -18.81 12.09 -5.29
N VAL A 227 -17.71 11.45 -5.71
CA VAL A 227 -17.75 10.25 -6.56
C VAL A 227 -18.49 9.12 -5.86
N GLY A 228 -18.17 8.86 -4.59
CA GLY A 228 -18.87 7.85 -3.79
C GLY A 228 -20.36 8.14 -3.68
N TYR A 229 -20.73 9.40 -3.42
CA TYR A 229 -22.12 9.85 -3.46
C TYR A 229 -22.79 9.51 -4.80
N LEU A 230 -22.18 9.86 -5.93
CA LEU A 230 -22.77 9.54 -7.25
C LEU A 230 -22.90 8.04 -7.51
N LEU A 231 -21.98 7.22 -7.00
CA LEU A 231 -22.02 5.77 -7.18
C LEU A 231 -23.11 5.08 -6.36
N THR A 232 -23.47 5.63 -5.20
CA THR A 232 -24.41 4.99 -4.25
C THR A 232 -25.72 5.75 -4.06
N ASN A 233 -25.90 6.90 -4.71
CA ASN A 233 -27.12 7.68 -4.61
C ASN A 233 -28.22 7.07 -5.48
N CYS A 234 -29.02 6.21 -4.83
CA CYS A 234 -30.43 6.03 -5.13
C CYS A 234 -31.21 7.25 -4.58
#